data_AF-A0A9E2H617-F1
#
_entry.id   AF-A0A9E2H617-F1
#
_cell.length_a   1.000
_cell.length_b   1.000
_cell.length_c   1.000
_cell.angle_alpha   90.00
_cell.angle_beta   90.00
_cell.angle_gamma   90.00
#
_symmetry.space_group_name_H-M   'P 1'
#
loop_
_entity.id
_entity.type
_entity.pdbx_description
1 polymer ?
#
loop_
_entity_poly.entity_id
_entity_poly.type
_entity_poly.pdbx_seq_one_letter_code
_entity_poly.pdbx_strand_id
1 'polypeptide(L)'
;MRSLEWIQPSVESARYKLRFIDQTKLPTEEIYITTDDYHIVANAIRKLGIRGAPAIGVAAAYGVALAAIKYQDCAQELFHAELLKAINELQSTRPTAVNLFWALDRMKNKLENSLEEGVQNSVSKLIDEALKIHDEDIRMCEAIGRNGAELIPLDAAILTHCNTGALATGGDGTAQNVIVTAFRQGKRIKVFACETRPLLQGARLTAWELTKLGIDITLITDNTAAFLMQQKKIDLVITGADRITTKGYVANKVGTYSIASLAKLHKIPFYVAAPTSTIDFNTKEGKDIIIEERNPDEVTEIAGKKIAPAGVKVYSPAFDITPPELISGIITDIKILYSPYELSNEPNR
;
A
#
# COMPACT_ATOMS: atom_id res chain seq x y z
N MET A 1 4.11 14.73 1.74
CA MET A 1 4.91 14.44 0.52
C MET A 1 4.02 13.62 -0.39
N ARG A 2 3.90 13.94 -1.68
CA ARG A 2 3.06 13.16 -2.61
C ARG A 2 3.95 12.19 -3.39
N SER A 3 3.67 10.89 -3.26
CA SER A 3 4.41 9.82 -3.94
C SER A 3 3.97 9.62 -5.39
N LEU A 4 2.74 10.06 -5.70
CA LEU A 4 2.06 10.00 -6.99
C LEU A 4 1.39 11.36 -7.28
N GLU A 5 1.50 11.84 -8.51
CA GLU A 5 0.92 13.10 -8.92
C GLU A 5 0.51 13.10 -10.40
N TRP A 6 -0.74 13.44 -10.66
CA TRP A 6 -1.26 13.66 -11.99
C TRP A 6 -0.96 15.09 -12.45
N ILE A 7 -0.17 15.24 -13.50
CA ILE A 7 0.21 16.53 -14.07
C ILE A 7 -0.69 16.81 -15.27
N GLN A 8 -1.49 17.85 -15.16
CA GLN A 8 -2.33 18.34 -16.26
C GLN A 8 -1.48 19.07 -17.31
N PRO A 9 -1.95 19.14 -18.58
CA PRO A 9 -1.34 19.97 -19.60
C PRO A 9 -1.21 21.42 -19.14
N SER A 10 -0.08 22.02 -19.47
CA SER A 10 0.22 23.43 -19.22
C SER A 10 0.76 24.08 -20.49
N VAL A 11 0.99 25.40 -20.43
CA VAL A 11 1.63 26.16 -21.53
C VAL A 11 3.00 25.57 -21.90
N GLU A 12 3.68 24.94 -20.95
CA GLU A 12 5.03 24.36 -21.13
C GLU A 12 5.00 22.88 -21.54
N SER A 13 3.87 22.18 -21.35
CA SER A 13 3.73 20.75 -21.67
C SER A 13 2.30 20.43 -22.07
N ALA A 14 2.07 20.20 -23.36
CA ALA A 14 0.73 19.93 -23.91
C ALA A 14 0.15 18.54 -23.56
N ARG A 15 0.84 17.72 -22.75
CA ARG A 15 0.45 16.35 -22.43
C ARG A 15 0.22 16.15 -20.94
N TYR A 16 -0.79 15.34 -20.63
CA TYR A 16 -0.97 14.74 -19.31
C TYR A 16 0.21 13.83 -18.98
N LYS A 17 0.66 13.85 -17.73
CA LYS A 17 1.75 13.00 -17.27
C LYS A 17 1.46 12.48 -15.87
N LEU A 18 1.99 11.30 -15.55
CA LEU A 18 2.09 10.82 -14.19
C LEU A 18 3.51 11.06 -13.68
N ARG A 19 3.63 11.74 -12.53
CA ARG A 19 4.89 11.86 -11.79
C ARG A 19 4.83 10.97 -10.55
N PHE A 20 5.88 10.19 -10.32
CA PHE A 20 6.01 9.35 -9.14
C PHE A 20 7.46 9.20 -8.69
N ILE A 21 7.65 8.92 -7.39
CA ILE A 21 8.97 8.66 -6.82
C ILE A 21 9.44 7.23 -7.14
N ASP A 22 10.69 7.06 -7.58
CA ASP A 22 11.29 5.74 -7.74
C ASP A 22 11.74 5.19 -6.39
N GLN A 23 10.88 4.39 -5.76
CA GLN A 23 11.15 3.80 -4.45
C GLN A 23 12.32 2.79 -4.46
N THR A 24 12.82 2.35 -5.62
CA THR A 24 14.01 1.49 -5.68
C THR A 24 15.31 2.24 -5.35
N LYS A 25 15.29 3.58 -5.45
CA LYS A 25 16.45 4.46 -5.22
C LYS A 25 16.54 4.99 -3.80
N LEU A 26 15.45 4.91 -3.05
CA LEU A 26 15.44 5.25 -1.63
C LEU A 26 16.22 4.23 -0.78
N PRO A 27 16.90 4.66 0.29
CA PRO A 27 16.93 6.02 0.84
C PRO A 27 18.05 6.91 0.27
N THR A 28 18.89 6.40 -0.64
CA THR A 28 20.11 7.07 -1.08
C THR A 28 19.84 8.22 -2.05
N GLU A 29 18.85 8.07 -2.93
CA GLU A 29 18.51 9.07 -3.94
C GLU A 29 16.99 9.24 -4.02
N GLU A 30 16.54 10.50 -3.99
CA GLU A 30 15.15 10.88 -4.18
C GLU A 30 14.93 11.31 -5.63
N ILE A 31 14.56 10.35 -6.48
CA ILE A 31 14.36 10.55 -7.91
C ILE A 31 12.88 10.45 -8.25
N TYR A 32 12.40 11.42 -9.03
CA TYR A 32 11.04 11.42 -9.59
C TYR A 32 11.06 11.05 -11.07
N ILE A 33 10.25 10.08 -11.45
CA ILE A 33 9.97 9.71 -12.84
C ILE A 33 8.71 10.44 -13.27
N THR A 34 8.75 11.09 -14.44
CA THR A 34 7.57 11.73 -15.05
C THR A 34 7.36 11.15 -16.44
N THR A 35 6.18 10.59 -16.69
CA THR A 35 5.88 9.82 -17.92
C THR A 35 4.47 10.07 -18.44
N ASP A 36 4.30 10.06 -19.76
CA ASP A 36 3.01 9.95 -20.45
C ASP A 36 2.73 8.52 -20.97
N ASP A 37 3.64 7.57 -20.71
CA ASP A 37 3.57 6.18 -21.15
C ASP A 37 3.18 5.23 -20.01
N TYR A 38 2.08 4.51 -20.19
CA TYR A 38 1.57 3.52 -19.24
C TYR A 38 2.49 2.29 -19.11
N HIS A 39 3.30 1.97 -20.12
CA HIS A 39 4.28 0.86 -20.02
C HIS A 39 5.35 1.15 -18.96
N ILE A 40 5.75 2.42 -18.82
CA ILE A 40 6.68 2.85 -17.77
C ILE A 40 6.04 2.66 -16.39
N VAL A 41 4.75 2.97 -16.25
CA VAL A 41 3.99 2.74 -15.01
C VAL A 41 3.90 1.24 -14.69
N ALA A 42 3.53 0.41 -15.66
CA ALA A 42 3.46 -1.05 -15.49
C ALA A 42 4.82 -1.64 -15.05
N ASN A 43 5.91 -1.17 -15.67
CA ASN A 43 7.26 -1.57 -15.29
C ASN A 43 7.65 -1.08 -13.89
N ALA A 44 7.26 0.13 -13.50
CA ALA A 44 7.51 0.66 -12.15
C ALA A 44 6.79 -0.16 -11.07
N ILE A 45 5.56 -0.61 -11.32
CA ILE A 45 4.83 -1.52 -10.42
C ILE A 45 5.55 -2.86 -10.31
N ARG A 46 5.95 -3.45 -11.45
CA ARG A 46 6.63 -4.75 -11.51
C ARG A 46 7.99 -4.75 -10.79
N LYS A 47 8.76 -3.67 -10.94
CA LYS A 47 10.09 -3.50 -10.33
C LYS A 47 10.05 -2.93 -8.90
N LEU A 48 8.86 -2.77 -8.31
CA LEU A 48 8.66 -2.18 -6.99
C LEU A 48 9.13 -0.72 -6.86
N GLY A 49 9.21 0.01 -7.98
CA GLY A 49 9.38 1.47 -7.99
C GLY A 49 8.10 2.18 -7.51
N ILE A 50 6.93 1.59 -7.77
CA ILE A 50 5.65 1.94 -7.14
C ILE A 50 5.17 0.70 -6.38
N ARG A 51 4.88 0.86 -5.08
CA ARG A 51 4.46 -0.24 -4.20
C ARG A 51 3.60 0.27 -3.05
N GLY A 52 2.97 -0.68 -2.35
CA GLY A 52 1.90 -0.41 -1.40
C GLY A 52 0.55 -0.63 -2.07
N ALA A 53 -0.34 -1.38 -1.44
CA ALA A 53 -1.56 -1.85 -2.10
C ALA A 53 -2.38 -0.68 -2.67
N PRO A 54 -2.62 0.41 -1.93
CA PRO A 54 -3.38 1.54 -2.48
C PRO A 54 -2.64 2.31 -3.59
N ALA A 55 -1.34 2.60 -3.42
CA ALA A 55 -0.53 3.30 -4.44
C ALA A 55 -0.51 2.54 -5.79
N ILE A 56 -0.46 1.20 -5.75
CA ILE A 56 -0.50 0.38 -6.96
C ILE A 56 -1.84 0.53 -7.68
N GLY A 57 -2.96 0.53 -6.94
CA GLY A 57 -4.29 0.73 -7.51
C GLY A 57 -4.43 2.10 -8.19
N VAL A 58 -4.01 3.16 -7.50
CA VAL A 58 -4.01 4.53 -8.03
C VAL A 58 -3.13 4.66 -9.27
N ALA A 59 -1.89 4.14 -9.23
CA ALA A 59 -0.99 4.18 -10.37
C ALA A 59 -1.52 3.39 -11.57
N ALA A 60 -2.15 2.23 -11.35
CA ALA A 60 -2.76 1.44 -12.41
C ALA A 60 -3.95 2.17 -13.06
N ALA A 61 -4.80 2.85 -12.27
CA ALA A 61 -5.87 3.68 -12.81
C ALA A 61 -5.33 4.81 -13.69
N TYR A 62 -4.27 5.49 -13.25
CA TYR A 62 -3.58 6.48 -14.09
C TYR A 62 -2.93 5.86 -15.34
N GLY A 63 -2.41 4.63 -15.25
CA GLY A 63 -1.93 3.88 -16.41
C GLY A 63 -3.00 3.69 -17.48
N VAL A 64 -4.23 3.34 -17.08
CA VAL A 64 -5.36 3.24 -18.01
C VAL A 64 -5.73 4.59 -18.60
N ALA A 65 -5.73 5.66 -17.79
CA ALA A 65 -6.00 7.02 -18.30
C ALA A 65 -4.94 7.48 -19.33
N LEU A 66 -3.65 7.21 -19.07
CA LEU A 66 -2.56 7.47 -20.03
C LEU A 66 -2.75 6.68 -21.34
N ALA A 67 -3.16 5.40 -21.24
CA ALA A 67 -3.49 4.61 -22.42
C ALA A 67 -4.67 5.21 -23.20
N ALA A 68 -5.73 5.65 -22.51
CA ALA A 68 -6.87 6.32 -23.14
C ALA A 68 -6.44 7.56 -23.92
N ILE A 69 -5.60 8.41 -23.33
CA ILE A 69 -5.04 9.59 -23.99
C ILE A 69 -4.19 9.20 -25.21
N LYS A 70 -3.35 8.17 -25.10
CA LYS A 70 -2.48 7.69 -26.19
C LYS A 70 -3.28 7.27 -27.43
N TYR A 71 -4.45 6.68 -27.25
CA TYR A 71 -5.28 6.12 -28.33
C TYR A 71 -6.53 6.96 -28.66
N GLN A 72 -6.63 8.20 -28.15
CA GLN A 72 -7.82 9.05 -28.26
C GLN A 72 -8.26 9.39 -29.70
N ASP A 73 -7.33 9.33 -30.66
CA ASP A 73 -7.58 9.65 -32.07
C ASP A 73 -7.85 8.39 -32.93
N CYS A 74 -7.93 7.21 -32.31
CA CYS A 74 -8.25 5.96 -32.98
C CYS A 74 -9.76 5.78 -33.21
N ALA A 75 -10.11 4.90 -34.15
CA ALA A 75 -11.47 4.39 -34.27
C ALA A 75 -11.91 3.69 -32.98
N GLN A 76 -13.21 3.74 -32.66
CA GLN A 76 -13.75 3.26 -31.39
C GLN A 76 -13.40 1.80 -31.09
N GLU A 77 -13.44 0.93 -32.10
CA GLU A 77 -13.10 -0.49 -31.97
C GLU A 77 -11.62 -0.69 -31.60
N LEU A 78 -10.73 0.09 -32.22
CA LEU A 78 -9.30 0.05 -31.94
C LEU A 78 -8.99 0.63 -30.56
N PHE A 79 -9.61 1.75 -30.20
CA PHE A 79 -9.50 2.36 -28.87
C PHE A 79 -9.90 1.36 -27.78
N HIS A 80 -11.05 0.70 -27.92
CA HIS A 80 -11.51 -0.32 -26.98
C HIS A 80 -10.51 -1.48 -26.86
N ALA A 81 -10.07 -2.03 -27.99
CA ALA A 81 -9.15 -3.16 -28.01
C ALA A 81 -7.80 -2.83 -27.36
N GLU A 82 -7.23 -1.64 -27.62
CA GLU A 82 -5.95 -1.22 -27.03
C GLU A 82 -6.06 -0.95 -25.53
N LEU A 83 -7.19 -0.41 -25.04
CA LEU A 83 -7.39 -0.19 -23.61
C LEU A 83 -7.60 -1.50 -22.85
N LEU A 84 -8.29 -2.48 -23.44
CA LEU A 84 -8.36 -3.83 -22.85
C LEU A 84 -6.97 -4.48 -22.77
N LYS A 85 -6.11 -4.29 -23.77
CA LYS A 85 -4.71 -4.76 -23.72
C LYS A 85 -3.93 -4.06 -22.59
N ALA A 86 -4.05 -2.74 -22.47
CA ALA A 86 -3.37 -1.97 -21.41
C ALA A 86 -3.83 -2.40 -20.02
N ILE A 87 -5.13 -2.62 -19.81
CA ILE A 87 -5.70 -3.14 -18.55
C ILE A 87 -5.11 -4.52 -18.24
N ASN A 88 -5.10 -5.44 -19.20
CA ASN A 88 -4.55 -6.79 -19.01
C ASN A 88 -3.04 -6.75 -18.69
N GLU A 89 -2.27 -5.88 -19.34
CA GLU A 89 -0.86 -5.68 -19.04
C GLU A 89 -0.65 -5.20 -17.60
N LEU A 90 -1.42 -4.19 -17.17
CA LEU A 90 -1.37 -3.67 -15.80
C LEU A 90 -1.77 -4.73 -14.77
N GLN A 91 -2.82 -5.52 -15.03
CA GLN A 91 -3.24 -6.64 -14.16
C GLN A 91 -2.11 -7.66 -13.98
N SER A 92 -1.36 -7.96 -15.05
CA SER A 92 -0.27 -8.95 -15.03
C SER A 92 0.94 -8.51 -14.19
N THR A 93 1.04 -7.23 -13.80
CA THR A 93 2.20 -6.72 -13.06
C THR A 93 2.33 -7.36 -11.69
N ARG A 94 1.21 -7.58 -10.97
CA ARG A 94 1.13 -8.18 -9.63
C ARG A 94 -0.19 -8.94 -9.40
N PRO A 95 -0.31 -10.21 -9.85
CA PRO A 95 -1.56 -10.98 -9.86
C PRO A 95 -2.25 -11.24 -8.51
N THR A 96 -1.59 -10.95 -7.39
CA THR A 96 -2.10 -11.18 -6.02
C THR A 96 -2.60 -9.89 -5.34
N ALA A 97 -2.36 -8.72 -5.95
CA ALA A 97 -2.65 -7.42 -5.34
C ALA A 97 -4.12 -7.02 -5.52
N VAL A 98 -4.94 -7.15 -4.47
CA VAL A 98 -6.39 -6.89 -4.53
C VAL A 98 -6.73 -5.48 -4.99
N ASN A 99 -6.04 -4.47 -4.46
CA ASN A 99 -6.26 -3.06 -4.83
C ASN A 99 -5.95 -2.77 -6.31
N LEU A 100 -5.04 -3.54 -6.94
CA LEU A 100 -4.77 -3.44 -8.39
C LEU A 100 -6.00 -3.86 -9.19
N PHE A 101 -6.57 -5.03 -8.87
CA PHE A 101 -7.77 -5.53 -9.54
C PHE A 101 -8.98 -4.64 -9.28
N TRP A 102 -9.19 -4.22 -8.04
CA TRP A 102 -10.27 -3.30 -7.69
C TRP A 102 -10.25 -2.01 -8.55
N ALA A 103 -9.08 -1.38 -8.69
CA ALA A 103 -8.95 -0.17 -9.50
C ALA A 103 -9.15 -0.45 -11.00
N LEU A 104 -8.56 -1.53 -11.52
CA LEU A 104 -8.64 -1.88 -12.94
C LEU A 104 -10.04 -2.34 -13.35
N ASP A 105 -10.76 -3.07 -12.50
CA ASP A 105 -12.15 -3.47 -12.75
C ASP A 105 -13.05 -2.24 -12.79
N ARG A 106 -12.81 -1.26 -11.91
CA ARG A 106 -13.55 0.00 -11.90
C ARG A 106 -13.29 0.84 -13.16
N MET A 107 -12.03 0.90 -13.60
CA MET A 107 -11.65 1.54 -14.86
C MET A 107 -12.25 0.82 -16.08
N LYS A 108 -12.23 -0.52 -16.10
CA LYS A 108 -12.85 -1.33 -17.15
C LYS A 108 -14.36 -1.08 -17.22
N ASN A 109 -15.05 -1.10 -16.08
CA ASN A 109 -16.48 -0.79 -16.02
C ASN A 109 -16.76 0.65 -16.51
N LYS A 110 -15.88 1.62 -16.21
CA LYS A 110 -16.03 2.98 -16.74
C LYS A 110 -15.87 3.04 -18.25
N LEU A 111 -14.90 2.31 -18.81
CA LEU A 111 -14.70 2.18 -20.24
C LEU A 111 -15.96 1.64 -20.93
N GLU A 112 -16.43 0.45 -20.51
CA GLU A 112 -17.60 -0.19 -21.13
C GLU A 112 -18.85 0.70 -21.13
N ASN A 113 -19.08 1.45 -20.04
CA ASN A 113 -20.24 2.33 -19.90
C ASN A 113 -20.10 3.71 -20.59
N SER A 114 -18.94 4.03 -21.18
CA SER A 114 -18.70 5.35 -21.78
C SER A 114 -18.40 5.31 -23.28
N LEU A 115 -18.21 4.13 -23.86
CA LEU A 115 -17.88 3.98 -25.29
C LEU A 115 -18.99 4.48 -26.22
N GLU A 116 -20.25 4.23 -25.89
CA GLU A 116 -21.40 4.65 -26.70
C GLU A 116 -21.51 6.19 -26.81
N GLU A 117 -20.89 6.91 -25.88
CA GLU A 117 -20.83 8.38 -25.88
C GLU A 117 -19.68 8.94 -26.73
N GLY A 118 -18.88 8.06 -27.35
CA GLY A 118 -17.75 8.40 -28.21
C GLY A 118 -16.40 8.43 -27.49
N VAL A 119 -15.32 8.20 -28.25
CA VAL A 119 -13.94 8.04 -27.74
C VAL A 119 -13.50 9.22 -26.85
N GLN A 120 -13.72 10.46 -27.29
CA GLN A 120 -13.29 11.64 -26.54
C GLN A 120 -14.00 11.78 -25.18
N ASN A 121 -15.30 11.45 -25.11
CA ASN A 121 -16.03 11.43 -23.85
C ASN A 121 -15.55 10.29 -22.95
N SER A 122 -15.24 9.11 -23.51
CA SER A 122 -14.67 8.00 -22.78
C SER A 122 -13.30 8.34 -22.17
N VAL A 123 -12.43 9.02 -22.93
CA VAL A 123 -11.13 9.52 -22.43
C VAL A 123 -11.32 10.45 -21.22
N SER A 124 -12.19 11.46 -21.33
CA SER A 124 -12.47 12.37 -20.21
C SER A 124 -12.97 11.61 -18.97
N LYS A 125 -13.93 10.70 -19.16
CA LYS A 125 -14.51 9.91 -18.06
C LYS A 125 -13.52 8.96 -17.39
N LEU A 126 -12.56 8.43 -18.13
CA LEU A 126 -11.49 7.59 -17.58
C LEU A 126 -10.47 8.42 -16.79
N ILE A 127 -10.11 9.62 -17.27
CA ILE A 127 -9.27 10.55 -16.51
C ILE A 127 -9.96 10.93 -15.18
N ASP A 128 -11.24 11.31 -15.24
CA ASP A 128 -12.03 11.67 -14.07
C ASP A 128 -12.15 10.51 -13.08
N GLU A 129 -12.33 9.27 -13.56
CA GLU A 129 -12.41 8.10 -12.69
C GLU A 129 -11.06 7.79 -12.02
N ALA A 130 -9.94 7.93 -12.73
CA ALA A 130 -8.61 7.76 -12.14
C ALA A 130 -8.30 8.82 -11.07
N LEU A 131 -8.67 10.09 -11.34
CA LEU A 131 -8.59 11.17 -10.36
C LEU A 131 -9.47 10.87 -9.13
N LYS A 132 -10.70 10.41 -9.36
CA LYS A 132 -11.64 10.05 -8.30
C LYS A 132 -11.11 8.92 -7.41
N ILE A 133 -10.50 7.88 -8.00
CA ILE A 133 -9.86 6.79 -7.25
C ILE A 133 -8.74 7.35 -6.34
N HIS A 134 -7.93 8.28 -6.85
CA HIS A 134 -6.87 8.91 -6.06
C HIS A 134 -7.43 9.78 -4.93
N ASP A 135 -8.43 10.62 -5.20
CA ASP A 135 -9.07 11.50 -4.22
C ASP A 135 -9.81 10.71 -3.12
N GLU A 136 -10.36 9.55 -3.47
CA GLU A 136 -10.92 8.61 -2.49
C GLU A 136 -9.82 8.03 -1.60
N ASP A 137 -8.68 7.62 -2.15
CA ASP A 137 -7.56 7.11 -1.35
C ASP A 137 -6.99 8.15 -0.39
N ILE A 138 -6.86 9.41 -0.83
CA ILE A 138 -6.46 10.52 0.04
C ILE A 138 -7.44 10.66 1.22
N ARG A 139 -8.75 10.70 0.94
CA ARG A 139 -9.78 10.82 1.99
C ARG A 139 -9.79 9.62 2.93
N MET A 140 -9.60 8.41 2.41
CA MET A 140 -9.50 7.20 3.23
C MET A 140 -8.28 7.25 4.14
N CYS A 141 -7.10 7.64 3.63
CA CYS A 141 -5.88 7.81 4.42
C CYS A 141 -6.09 8.81 5.56
N GLU A 142 -6.67 9.98 5.26
CA GLU A 142 -6.96 11.00 6.27
C GLU A 142 -7.94 10.49 7.35
N ALA A 143 -8.99 9.78 6.95
CA ALA A 143 -9.97 9.24 7.87
C ALA A 143 -9.37 8.15 8.77
N ILE A 144 -8.56 7.24 8.21
CA ILE A 144 -7.79 6.25 8.98
C ILE A 144 -6.90 6.94 10.01
N GLY A 145 -6.17 7.98 9.58
CA GLY A 145 -5.31 8.78 10.46
C GLY A 145 -6.08 9.35 11.64
N ARG A 146 -7.22 10.01 11.39
CA ARG A 146 -8.10 10.56 12.43
C ARG A 146 -8.66 9.48 13.36
N ASN A 147 -9.22 8.41 12.80
CA ASN A 147 -9.85 7.33 13.56
C ASN A 147 -8.85 6.62 14.47
N GLY A 148 -7.63 6.37 13.98
CA GLY A 148 -6.60 5.67 14.72
C GLY A 148 -5.85 6.53 15.73
N ALA A 149 -5.72 7.85 15.48
CA ALA A 149 -4.90 8.72 16.32
C ALA A 149 -5.40 8.78 17.76
N GLU A 150 -6.70 8.64 17.99
CA GLU A 150 -7.31 8.60 19.32
C GLU A 150 -6.87 7.40 20.17
N LEU A 151 -6.44 6.30 19.53
CA LEU A 151 -5.91 5.12 20.23
C LEU A 151 -4.49 5.32 20.77
N ILE A 152 -3.78 6.33 20.27
CA ILE A 152 -2.39 6.60 20.65
C ILE A 152 -2.36 7.44 21.94
N PRO A 153 -1.69 6.98 23.02
CA PRO A 153 -1.51 7.78 24.24
C PRO A 153 -0.71 9.07 24.01
N LEU A 154 -0.75 10.00 24.98
CA LEU A 154 0.01 11.27 24.90
C LEU A 154 1.52 11.04 24.80
N ASP A 155 2.04 10.04 25.50
CA ASP A 155 3.40 9.53 25.41
C ASP A 155 3.31 8.10 24.88
N ALA A 156 3.86 7.84 23.69
CA ALA A 156 3.74 6.53 23.09
C ALA A 156 5.03 6.09 22.38
N ALA A 157 5.51 4.92 22.75
CA ALA A 157 6.48 4.13 22.02
C ALA A 157 5.76 3.11 21.13
N ILE A 158 5.79 3.33 19.82
CA ILE A 158 5.02 2.58 18.83
C ILE A 158 5.95 1.68 18.03
N LEU A 159 5.67 0.37 17.97
CA LEU A 159 6.35 -0.53 17.03
C LEU A 159 5.55 -0.61 15.72
N THR A 160 6.25 -0.53 14.59
CA THR A 160 5.66 -0.76 13.26
C THR A 160 6.54 -1.66 12.39
N HIS A 161 5.93 -2.20 11.33
CA HIS A 161 6.56 -3.15 10.41
C HIS A 161 6.19 -2.83 8.97
N CYS A 162 7.12 -3.09 8.04
CA CYS A 162 7.03 -2.67 6.64
C CYS A 162 6.98 -1.15 6.47
N ASN A 163 6.36 -0.68 5.40
CA ASN A 163 6.14 0.73 5.09
C ASN A 163 4.70 0.95 4.64
N THR A 164 4.03 1.86 5.33
CA THR A 164 2.59 2.15 5.24
C THR A 164 2.31 3.65 5.27
N GLY A 165 3.34 4.45 4.92
CA GLY A 165 3.27 5.90 4.80
C GLY A 165 2.75 6.37 3.45
N ALA A 166 3.01 7.63 3.15
CA ALA A 166 2.62 8.27 1.90
C ALA A 166 3.24 7.61 0.67
N LEU A 167 4.42 6.96 0.82
CA LEU A 167 5.01 6.15 -0.24
C LEU A 167 4.17 4.92 -0.61
N ALA A 168 3.33 4.40 0.28
CA ALA A 168 2.53 3.20 0.06
C ALA A 168 1.10 3.48 -0.42
N THR A 169 0.70 4.74 -0.48
CA THR A 169 -0.67 5.19 -0.80
C THR A 169 -0.67 6.33 -1.83
N GLY A 170 -1.83 6.71 -2.34
CA GLY A 170 -2.03 8.01 -2.99
C GLY A 170 -2.15 9.16 -1.97
N GLY A 171 -2.62 8.85 -0.76
CA GLY A 171 -2.67 9.78 0.38
C GLY A 171 -1.43 9.79 1.30
N ASP A 172 -1.65 10.17 2.56
CA ASP A 172 -0.63 10.30 3.61
C ASP A 172 -0.25 8.96 4.31
N GLY A 173 -0.84 7.83 3.88
CA GLY A 173 -0.58 6.50 4.43
C GLY A 173 -1.73 5.92 5.27
N THR A 174 -1.52 4.73 5.83
CA THR A 174 -2.46 4.05 6.75
C THR A 174 -1.92 4.03 8.17
N ALA A 175 -1.25 2.96 8.60
CA ALA A 175 -0.70 2.84 9.95
C ALA A 175 0.30 3.94 10.28
N GLN A 176 1.18 4.28 9.34
CA GLN A 176 2.08 5.41 9.51
C GLN A 176 1.34 6.76 9.55
N ASN A 177 0.21 6.91 8.85
CA ASN A 177 -0.57 8.15 8.95
C ASN A 177 -1.28 8.30 10.29
N VAL A 178 -1.66 7.19 10.94
CA VAL A 178 -2.15 7.22 12.34
C VAL A 178 -1.07 7.80 13.27
N ILE A 179 0.18 7.35 13.12
CA ILE A 179 1.35 7.85 13.86
C ILE A 179 1.59 9.34 13.56
N VAL A 180 1.62 9.71 12.28
CA VAL A 180 1.84 11.11 11.84
C VAL A 180 0.72 12.03 12.31
N THR A 181 -0.52 11.59 12.29
CA THR A 181 -1.67 12.35 12.77
C THR A 181 -1.56 12.59 14.27
N ALA A 182 -1.25 11.56 15.06
CA ALA A 182 -1.00 11.68 16.50
C ALA A 182 0.16 12.64 16.82
N PHE A 183 1.25 12.57 16.06
CA PHE A 183 2.37 13.51 16.19
C PHE A 183 1.95 14.96 15.87
N ARG A 184 1.22 15.18 14.78
CA ARG A 184 0.67 16.50 14.41
C ARG A 184 -0.32 17.05 15.44
N GLN A 185 -1.01 16.19 16.18
CA GLN A 185 -1.86 16.56 17.32
C GLN A 185 -1.06 16.94 18.59
N GLY A 186 0.28 16.91 18.55
CA GLY A 186 1.15 17.29 19.66
C GLY A 186 1.47 16.17 20.65
N LYS A 187 1.16 14.90 20.32
CA LYS A 187 1.56 13.75 21.14
C LYS A 187 3.07 13.51 21.02
N ARG A 188 3.70 13.06 22.12
CA ARG A 188 5.12 12.71 22.17
C ARG A 188 5.29 11.27 21.70
N ILE A 189 5.66 11.14 20.44
CA ILE A 189 5.73 9.85 19.76
C ILE A 189 7.18 9.44 19.54
N LYS A 190 7.50 8.22 19.95
CA LYS A 190 8.70 7.50 19.55
C LYS A 190 8.32 6.29 18.73
N VAL A 191 8.93 6.12 17.56
CA VAL A 191 8.66 5.00 16.67
C VAL A 191 9.83 4.03 16.67
N PHE A 192 9.55 2.74 16.83
CA PHE A 192 10.46 1.66 16.53
C PHE A 192 10.02 1.02 15.22
N ALA A 193 10.85 1.09 14.18
CA ALA A 193 10.56 0.48 12.90
C ALA A 193 11.42 -0.78 12.72
N CYS A 194 10.78 -1.93 12.53
CA CYS A 194 11.46 -3.13 12.08
C CYS A 194 12.00 -2.92 10.65
N GLU A 195 13.24 -3.32 10.38
CA GLU A 195 13.88 -3.13 9.08
C GLU A 195 13.09 -3.80 7.95
N THR A 196 12.39 -4.89 8.25
CA THR A 196 11.51 -5.65 7.36
C THR A 196 12.28 -6.39 6.28
N ARG A 197 13.02 -7.45 6.64
CA ARG A 197 13.59 -8.37 5.64
C ARG A 197 12.47 -9.10 4.87
N PRO A 198 12.74 -9.53 3.62
CA PRO A 198 14.01 -9.39 2.90
C PRO A 198 14.25 -8.02 2.23
N LEU A 199 13.20 -7.29 1.84
CA LEU A 199 13.31 -6.10 0.98
C LEU A 199 13.63 -4.80 1.72
N LEU A 200 13.73 -4.85 3.05
CA LEU A 200 14.16 -3.76 3.93
C LEU A 200 13.24 -2.54 3.85
N GLN A 201 11.92 -2.77 3.77
CA GLN A 201 10.95 -1.69 3.61
C GLN A 201 10.95 -0.70 4.78
N GLY A 202 11.06 -1.19 6.01
CA GLY A 202 11.09 -0.31 7.18
C GLY A 202 12.39 0.49 7.27
N ALA A 203 13.52 -0.13 6.94
CA ALA A 203 14.81 0.56 6.90
C ALA A 203 14.90 1.60 5.77
N ARG A 204 14.46 1.24 4.56
CA ARG A 204 14.66 2.08 3.37
C ARG A 204 13.61 3.17 3.23
N LEU A 205 12.36 2.90 3.62
CA LEU A 205 11.23 3.79 3.33
C LEU A 205 10.63 4.40 4.60
N THR A 206 10.25 3.58 5.58
CA THR A 206 9.61 4.08 6.81
C THR A 206 10.55 4.99 7.60
N ALA A 207 11.80 4.55 7.80
CA ALA A 207 12.80 5.36 8.46
C ALA A 207 13.06 6.67 7.69
N TRP A 208 13.11 6.62 6.36
CA TRP A 208 13.31 7.79 5.52
C TRP A 208 12.16 8.81 5.64
N GLU A 209 10.91 8.36 5.53
CA GLU A 209 9.73 9.24 5.62
C GLU A 209 9.60 9.87 7.01
N LEU A 210 9.72 9.07 8.07
CA LEU A 210 9.54 9.56 9.44
C LEU A 210 10.68 10.48 9.88
N THR A 211 11.91 10.20 9.45
CA THR A 211 13.05 11.12 9.68
C THR A 211 12.82 12.45 8.98
N LYS A 212 12.33 12.45 7.73
CA LYS A 212 11.98 13.69 7.02
C LYS A 212 10.88 14.50 7.71
N LEU A 213 9.96 13.83 8.40
CA LEU A 213 8.89 14.47 9.17
C LEU A 213 9.33 14.94 10.57
N GLY A 214 10.58 14.65 10.98
CA GLY A 214 11.10 15.02 12.30
C GLY A 214 10.53 14.20 13.45
N ILE A 215 9.98 13.01 13.18
CA ILE A 215 9.48 12.09 14.20
C ILE A 215 10.66 11.28 14.76
N ASP A 216 10.76 11.15 16.09
CA ASP A 216 11.79 10.32 16.74
C ASP A 216 11.60 8.85 16.33
N ILE A 217 12.52 8.34 15.52
CA ILE A 217 12.51 6.98 15.01
C ILE A 217 13.80 6.25 15.35
N THR A 218 13.64 5.03 15.86
CA THR A 218 14.71 4.05 16.05
C THR A 218 14.49 2.88 15.09
N LEU A 219 15.43 2.65 14.17
CA LEU A 219 15.46 1.48 13.30
C LEU A 219 15.97 0.27 14.08
N ILE A 220 15.31 -0.88 13.93
CA ILE A 220 15.72 -2.15 14.54
C ILE A 220 15.72 -3.27 13.51
N THR A 221 16.50 -4.32 13.75
CA THR A 221 16.32 -5.58 13.02
C THR A 221 15.05 -6.29 13.48
N ASP A 222 14.45 -7.10 12.61
CA ASP A 222 13.16 -7.76 12.87
C ASP A 222 13.20 -8.62 14.16
N ASN A 223 14.32 -9.31 14.41
CA ASN A 223 14.52 -10.17 15.59
C ASN A 223 14.67 -9.39 16.92
N THR A 224 14.87 -8.08 16.88
CA THR A 224 15.00 -7.24 18.07
C THR A 224 13.65 -6.89 18.70
N ALA A 225 12.54 -7.02 17.94
CA ALA A 225 11.19 -6.69 18.40
C ALA A 225 10.81 -7.39 19.71
N ALA A 226 11.10 -8.70 19.84
CA ALA A 226 10.81 -9.47 21.05
C ALA A 226 11.54 -8.91 22.29
N PHE A 227 12.81 -8.51 22.13
CA PHE A 227 13.60 -7.99 23.23
C PHE A 227 13.11 -6.61 23.69
N LEU A 228 12.67 -5.74 22.77
CA LEU A 228 12.04 -4.47 23.13
C LEU A 228 10.74 -4.66 23.91
N MET A 229 9.90 -5.60 23.48
CA MET A 229 8.66 -5.93 24.19
C MET A 229 8.95 -6.52 25.58
N GLN A 230 9.96 -7.38 25.70
CA GLN A 230 10.42 -7.91 26.99
C GLN A 230 10.90 -6.80 27.95
N GLN A 231 11.57 -5.78 27.40
CA GLN A 231 12.01 -4.59 28.15
C GLN A 231 10.88 -3.60 28.45
N LYS A 232 9.63 -3.89 28.02
CA LYS A 232 8.46 -3.00 28.15
C LYS A 232 8.71 -1.62 27.54
N LYS A 233 9.42 -1.58 26.41
CA LYS A 233 9.73 -0.34 25.68
C LYS A 233 8.69 0.03 24.62
N ILE A 234 7.65 -0.78 24.45
CA ILE A 234 6.62 -0.62 23.41
C ILE A 234 5.26 -0.56 24.09
N ASP A 235 4.49 0.48 23.80
CA ASP A 235 3.15 0.70 24.33
C ASP A 235 2.06 0.13 23.42
N LEU A 236 2.28 0.17 22.10
CA LEU A 236 1.38 -0.41 21.10
C LEU A 236 2.12 -0.80 19.83
N VAL A 237 1.53 -1.74 19.08
CA VAL A 237 1.96 -2.10 17.73
C VAL A 237 0.90 -1.65 16.74
N ILE A 238 1.32 -1.04 15.63
CA ILE A 238 0.43 -0.73 14.52
C ILE A 238 1.08 -1.09 13.17
N THR A 239 0.35 -1.83 12.34
CA THR A 239 0.80 -2.26 11.00
C THR A 239 -0.29 -2.03 9.96
N GLY A 240 0.07 -2.12 8.69
CA GLY A 240 -0.89 -2.09 7.57
C GLY A 240 -1.49 -3.46 7.28
N ALA A 241 -2.16 -3.57 6.14
CA ALA A 241 -2.60 -4.83 5.56
C ALA A 241 -2.48 -4.79 4.04
N ASP A 242 -2.22 -5.94 3.43
CA ASP A 242 -2.35 -6.15 1.98
C ASP A 242 -3.72 -6.77 1.63
N ARG A 243 -4.32 -7.53 2.55
CA ARG A 243 -5.67 -8.10 2.42
C ARG A 243 -6.27 -8.41 3.79
N ILE A 244 -7.57 -8.15 3.95
CA ILE A 244 -8.33 -8.51 5.16
C ILE A 244 -9.53 -9.36 4.75
N THR A 245 -9.71 -10.54 5.34
CA THR A 245 -10.86 -11.41 5.04
C THR A 245 -12.10 -10.99 5.82
N THR A 246 -13.28 -11.51 5.44
CA THR A 246 -14.53 -11.22 6.16
C THR A 246 -14.57 -11.67 7.61
N LYS A 247 -13.76 -12.67 7.99
CA LYS A 247 -13.54 -13.09 9.39
C LYS A 247 -12.37 -12.37 10.09
N GLY A 248 -11.79 -11.35 9.47
CA GLY A 248 -10.74 -10.53 10.09
C GLY A 248 -9.33 -11.16 10.10
N TYR A 249 -9.07 -12.18 9.27
CA TYR A 249 -7.69 -12.61 9.02
C TYR A 249 -6.98 -11.55 8.19
N VAL A 250 -5.75 -11.22 8.57
CA VAL A 250 -4.96 -10.18 7.91
C VAL A 250 -3.76 -10.79 7.24
N ALA A 251 -3.68 -10.69 5.92
CA ALA A 251 -2.44 -10.89 5.20
C ALA A 251 -1.67 -9.57 5.14
N ASN A 252 -0.43 -9.59 5.63
CA ASN A 252 0.47 -8.44 5.59
C ASN A 252 1.92 -8.93 5.42
N LYS A 253 2.86 -8.01 5.27
CA LYS A 253 4.29 -8.31 5.07
C LYS A 253 4.80 -9.35 6.06
N VAL A 254 5.55 -10.34 5.56
CA VAL A 254 6.15 -11.40 6.38
C VAL A 254 6.88 -10.82 7.61
N GLY A 255 6.68 -11.44 8.76
CA GLY A 255 7.06 -10.95 10.08
C GLY A 255 5.89 -10.35 10.87
N THR A 256 4.78 -9.97 10.23
CA THR A 256 3.62 -9.40 10.93
C THR A 256 3.01 -10.39 11.92
N TYR A 257 2.79 -11.64 11.51
CA TYR A 257 2.28 -12.69 12.40
C TYR A 257 3.19 -12.92 13.62
N SER A 258 4.51 -12.87 13.41
CA SER A 258 5.50 -12.99 14.49
C SER A 258 5.36 -11.84 15.49
N ILE A 259 5.27 -10.61 15.01
CA ILE A 259 5.09 -9.42 15.85
C ILE A 259 3.75 -9.48 16.60
N ALA A 260 2.65 -9.87 15.94
CA ALA A 260 1.34 -9.99 16.58
C ALA A 260 1.34 -11.04 17.70
N SER A 261 2.02 -12.17 17.49
CA SER A 261 2.19 -13.21 18.50
C SER A 261 2.99 -12.73 19.70
N LEU A 262 4.07 -11.97 19.46
CA LEU A 262 4.88 -11.36 20.52
C LEU A 262 4.09 -10.29 21.29
N ALA A 263 3.34 -9.44 20.59
CA ALA A 263 2.49 -8.42 21.19
C ALA A 263 1.46 -9.07 22.13
N LYS A 264 0.80 -10.15 21.70
CA LYS A 264 -0.13 -10.93 22.54
C LYS A 264 0.56 -11.48 23.79
N LEU A 265 1.74 -12.10 23.64
CA LEU A 265 2.52 -12.65 24.76
C LEU A 265 2.87 -11.58 25.79
N HIS A 266 3.26 -10.39 25.33
CA HIS A 266 3.65 -9.26 26.17
C HIS A 266 2.50 -8.35 26.60
N LYS A 267 1.24 -8.68 26.22
CA LYS A 267 0.02 -7.91 26.51
C LYS A 267 0.07 -6.48 25.95
N ILE A 268 0.66 -6.32 24.77
CA ILE A 268 0.72 -5.07 24.02
C ILE A 268 -0.41 -5.07 22.99
N PRO A 269 -1.22 -4.02 22.87
CA PRO A 269 -2.26 -3.95 21.86
C PRO A 269 -1.66 -3.93 20.44
N PHE A 270 -2.25 -4.72 19.54
CA PHE A 270 -1.83 -4.86 18.16
C PHE A 270 -2.94 -4.38 17.22
N TYR A 271 -2.71 -3.28 16.52
CA TYR A 271 -3.67 -2.68 15.60
C TYR A 271 -3.26 -2.88 14.14
N VAL A 272 -4.27 -3.02 13.29
CA VAL A 272 -4.12 -3.03 11.84
C VAL A 272 -4.83 -1.81 11.28
N ALA A 273 -4.18 -1.04 10.41
CA ALA A 273 -4.79 0.11 9.75
C ALA A 273 -4.80 -0.07 8.22
N ALA A 274 -6.00 -0.10 7.65
CA ALA A 274 -6.19 -0.31 6.21
C ALA A 274 -7.53 0.28 5.75
N PRO A 275 -7.61 0.77 4.50
CA PRO A 275 -8.89 1.21 3.95
C PRO A 275 -9.86 0.04 3.78
N THR A 276 -11.15 0.34 3.76
CA THR A 276 -12.22 -0.62 3.47
C THR A 276 -12.03 -1.33 2.13
N SER A 277 -11.39 -0.67 1.15
CA SER A 277 -11.03 -1.28 -0.14
C SER A 277 -10.02 -2.44 -0.04
N THR A 278 -9.33 -2.60 1.10
CA THR A 278 -8.41 -3.73 1.38
C THR A 278 -9.15 -4.93 1.99
N ILE A 279 -10.42 -4.79 2.33
CA ILE A 279 -11.27 -5.90 2.78
C ILE A 279 -11.74 -6.68 1.56
N ASP A 280 -11.37 -7.96 1.51
CA ASP A 280 -11.77 -8.90 0.48
C ASP A 280 -13.05 -9.63 0.91
N PHE A 281 -14.20 -9.10 0.47
CA PHE A 281 -15.52 -9.67 0.77
C PHE A 281 -15.77 -11.05 0.14
N ASN A 282 -14.92 -11.49 -0.78
CA ASN A 282 -15.03 -12.80 -1.41
C ASN A 282 -14.26 -13.89 -0.66
N THR A 283 -13.36 -13.50 0.26
CA THR A 283 -12.51 -14.42 1.02
C THR A 283 -12.96 -14.46 2.49
N LYS A 284 -13.19 -15.67 3.03
CA LYS A 284 -13.67 -15.86 4.40
C LYS A 284 -12.53 -16.08 5.39
N GLU A 285 -11.66 -17.04 5.13
CA GLU A 285 -10.64 -17.47 6.09
C GLU A 285 -9.23 -17.17 5.59
N GLY A 286 -8.26 -17.10 6.52
CA GLY A 286 -6.87 -16.85 6.16
C GLY A 286 -6.27 -17.94 5.25
N LYS A 287 -6.67 -19.20 5.43
CA LYS A 287 -6.19 -20.34 4.62
C LYS A 287 -6.55 -20.24 3.13
N ASP A 288 -7.54 -19.42 2.80
CA ASP A 288 -8.01 -19.19 1.44
C ASP A 288 -7.14 -18.14 0.71
N ILE A 289 -6.22 -17.48 1.43
CA ILE A 289 -5.27 -16.53 0.87
C ILE A 289 -4.04 -17.28 0.34
N ILE A 290 -3.83 -17.19 -0.97
CA ILE A 290 -2.61 -17.69 -1.62
C ILE A 290 -1.47 -16.69 -1.36
N ILE A 291 -0.41 -17.15 -0.69
CA ILE A 291 0.77 -16.34 -0.38
C ILE A 291 1.75 -16.39 -1.56
N GLU A 292 2.15 -15.21 -2.01
CA GLU A 292 3.17 -15.03 -3.05
C GLU A 292 4.54 -15.47 -2.52
N GLU A 293 5.18 -16.45 -3.16
CA GLU A 293 6.60 -16.73 -3.00
C GLU A 293 7.43 -15.91 -3.98
N ARG A 294 8.50 -15.27 -3.50
CA ARG A 294 9.30 -14.32 -4.26
C ARG A 294 10.67 -14.89 -4.63
N ASN A 295 11.39 -14.16 -5.48
CA ASN A 295 12.72 -14.53 -5.93
C ASN A 295 13.63 -14.82 -4.70
N PRO A 296 14.24 -16.01 -4.61
CA PRO A 296 15.26 -16.36 -3.63
C PRO A 296 16.36 -15.29 -3.41
N ASP A 297 16.70 -14.54 -4.47
CA ASP A 297 17.71 -13.49 -4.43
C ASP A 297 17.36 -12.36 -3.43
N GLU A 298 16.07 -12.14 -3.13
CA GLU A 298 15.67 -11.17 -2.10
C GLU A 298 16.23 -11.56 -0.71
N VAL A 299 16.39 -12.86 -0.45
CA VAL A 299 16.94 -13.39 0.80
C VAL A 299 18.46 -13.54 0.73
N THR A 300 19.00 -14.01 -0.41
CA THR A 300 20.44 -14.30 -0.53
C THR A 300 21.28 -13.08 -0.92
N GLU A 301 20.65 -11.97 -1.32
CA GLU A 301 21.32 -10.74 -1.71
C GLU A 301 20.74 -9.50 -1.01
N ILE A 302 21.60 -8.55 -0.69
CA ILE A 302 21.20 -7.22 -0.22
C ILE A 302 22.01 -6.19 -1.02
N ALA A 303 21.30 -5.27 -1.68
CA ALA A 303 21.91 -4.21 -2.50
C ALA A 303 22.93 -4.76 -3.53
N GLY A 304 22.59 -5.86 -4.19
CA GLY A 304 23.43 -6.53 -5.19
C GLY A 304 24.64 -7.28 -4.63
N LYS A 305 24.76 -7.41 -3.30
CA LYS A 305 25.82 -8.17 -2.64
C LYS A 305 25.26 -9.47 -2.09
N LYS A 306 25.89 -10.59 -2.46
CA LYS A 306 25.56 -11.93 -1.94
C LYS A 306 25.92 -12.02 -0.46
N ILE A 307 24.97 -12.48 0.33
CA ILE A 307 25.09 -12.72 1.77
C ILE A 307 24.84 -14.19 2.16
N ALA A 308 24.56 -15.05 1.18
CA ALA A 308 24.37 -16.48 1.38
C ALA A 308 25.18 -17.29 0.34
N PRO A 309 25.52 -18.55 0.64
CA PRO A 309 26.20 -19.44 -0.30
C PRO A 309 25.40 -19.64 -1.60
N ALA A 310 26.10 -19.73 -2.73
CA ALA A 310 25.47 -20.02 -4.01
C ALA A 310 24.77 -21.41 -3.99
N GLY A 311 23.55 -21.48 -4.52
CA GLY A 311 22.77 -22.73 -4.62
C GLY A 311 22.04 -23.16 -3.35
N VAL A 312 22.11 -22.39 -2.25
CA VAL A 312 21.29 -22.66 -1.06
C VAL A 312 19.81 -22.58 -1.41
N LYS A 313 19.01 -23.53 -0.90
CA LYS A 313 17.55 -23.48 -1.04
C LYS A 313 16.98 -22.38 -0.16
N VAL A 314 16.02 -21.63 -0.69
CA VAL A 314 15.40 -20.50 -0.01
C VAL A 314 13.89 -20.70 0.02
N TYR A 315 13.29 -20.37 1.16
CA TYR A 315 11.85 -20.18 1.30
C TYR A 315 11.61 -18.69 1.53
N SER A 316 10.87 -18.03 0.63
CA SER A 316 10.73 -16.57 0.60
C SER A 316 9.28 -16.13 0.40
N PRO A 317 8.39 -16.39 1.38
CA PRO A 317 7.03 -15.87 1.33
C PRO A 317 7.04 -14.33 1.50
N ALA A 318 6.29 -13.64 0.64
CA ALA A 318 6.17 -12.19 0.68
C ALA A 318 5.33 -11.68 1.86
N PHE A 319 4.43 -12.51 2.35
CA PHE A 319 3.39 -12.19 3.32
C PHE A 319 3.21 -13.35 4.31
N ASP A 320 2.66 -13.05 5.47
CA ASP A 320 2.11 -14.04 6.40
C ASP A 320 0.68 -13.68 6.79
N ILE A 321 0.01 -14.58 7.51
CA ILE A 321 -1.39 -14.43 7.92
C ILE A 321 -1.44 -14.26 9.42
N THR A 322 -1.96 -13.11 9.87
CA THR A 322 -2.26 -12.83 11.26
C THR A 322 -3.72 -13.16 11.55
N PRO A 323 -4.01 -14.09 12.48
CA PRO A 323 -5.37 -14.46 12.82
C PRO A 323 -6.03 -13.42 13.74
N PRO A 324 -7.37 -13.29 13.70
CA PRO A 324 -8.10 -12.20 14.32
C PRO A 324 -7.96 -12.12 15.85
N GLU A 325 -7.70 -13.23 16.54
CA GLU A 325 -7.53 -13.29 18.00
C GLU A 325 -6.26 -12.58 18.52
N LEU A 326 -5.32 -12.26 17.61
CA LEU A 326 -4.13 -11.47 17.90
C LEU A 326 -4.33 -9.97 17.64
N ILE A 327 -5.45 -9.57 17.03
CA ILE A 327 -5.69 -8.20 16.59
C ILE A 327 -6.63 -7.50 17.58
N SER A 328 -6.13 -6.44 18.22
CA SER A 328 -6.87 -5.61 19.16
C SER A 328 -7.94 -4.75 18.49
N GLY A 329 -7.71 -4.34 17.23
CA GLY A 329 -8.70 -3.64 16.42
C GLY A 329 -8.19 -3.35 15.00
N ILE A 330 -9.12 -3.21 14.06
CA ILE A 330 -8.85 -2.83 12.67
C ILE A 330 -9.35 -1.40 12.44
N ILE A 331 -8.44 -0.47 12.21
CA ILE A 331 -8.72 0.94 11.95
C ILE A 331 -8.99 1.11 10.45
N THR A 332 -10.22 1.51 10.10
CA THR A 332 -10.61 1.80 8.72
C THR A 332 -10.92 3.28 8.52
N ASP A 333 -11.17 3.66 7.27
CA ASP A 333 -11.64 4.99 6.88
C ASP A 333 -13.06 5.30 7.38
N ILE A 334 -13.82 4.30 7.82
CA ILE A 334 -15.17 4.49 8.36
C ILE A 334 -15.15 4.52 9.88
N LYS A 335 -14.54 3.51 10.51
CA LYS A 335 -14.52 3.34 11.98
C LYS A 335 -13.43 2.37 12.42
N ILE A 336 -13.28 2.20 13.72
CA ILE A 336 -12.50 1.09 14.27
C ILE A 336 -13.41 -0.13 14.43
N LEU A 337 -12.97 -1.27 13.93
CA LEU A 337 -13.64 -2.56 14.03
C LEU A 337 -12.98 -3.39 15.14
N TYR A 338 -13.79 -4.09 15.92
CA TYR A 338 -13.35 -4.95 17.02
C TYR A 338 -13.89 -6.37 16.84
N SER A 339 -13.20 -7.36 17.42
CA SER A 339 -13.62 -8.76 17.42
C SER A 339 -14.93 -8.95 18.22
N PRO A 340 -15.84 -9.87 17.82
CA PRO A 340 -15.75 -10.75 16.65
C PRO A 340 -15.94 -9.99 15.32
N TYR A 341 -15.11 -10.33 14.33
CA TYR A 341 -15.17 -9.70 13.01
C TYR A 341 -16.14 -10.48 12.10
N GLU A 342 -17.24 -9.83 11.74
CA GLU A 342 -18.16 -10.26 10.69
C GLU A 342 -18.35 -9.12 9.70
N LEU A 343 -17.41 -9.01 8.75
CA LEU A 343 -17.37 -7.89 7.81
C LEU A 343 -18.28 -8.20 6.61
N SER A 344 -19.24 -7.32 6.36
CA SER A 344 -20.15 -7.38 5.21
C SER A 344 -20.00 -6.13 4.33
N ASN A 345 -20.38 -6.28 3.07
CA ASN A 345 -20.39 -5.19 2.09
C ASN A 345 -21.66 -4.32 2.18
N GLU A 346 -22.50 -4.53 3.19
CA GLU A 346 -23.67 -3.68 3.39
C GLU A 346 -23.24 -2.37 4.05
N PRO A 347 -23.67 -1.20 3.52
CA PRO A 347 -23.49 0.05 4.23
C PRO A 347 -24.22 -0.07 5.56
N ASN A 348 -23.46 -0.19 6.66
CA ASN A 348 -24.02 -0.27 8.00
C ASN A 348 -25.06 0.85 8.18
N ARG A 349 -26.31 0.44 8.41
CA ARG A 349 -27.43 1.32 8.76
C ARG A 349 -27.14 2.15 10.00
#